data_AF-A0A0G9MW89-F1
#
_entry.id   AF-A0A0G9MW89-F1
#
_cell.length_a   1.000
_cell.length_b   1.000
_cell.length_c   1.000
_cell.angle_alpha   90.00
_cell.angle_beta   90.00
_cell.angle_gamma   90.00
#
_symmetry.space_group_name_H-M   'P 1'
#
loop_
_entity.id
_entity.type
_entity.pdbx_description
1 polymer ?
#
loop_
_entity_poly.entity_id
_entity_poly.type
_entity_poly.pdbx_seq_one_letter_code
_entity_poly.pdbx_strand_id
1 'polypeptide(L)'
;MGEIFRLGIPTMKKFAVLSAVALTALATPAFAAPGDSDSADGAATAQIVSPITLTHVAGAVLDFGTFTTGDTGGTIVVTRGGAGTASGEVALLQGSLEAADQFTVSGDAGRRFSITTGGGSVSNGAATPTTMAFTTDARANHTLDTAGAASFSVGGTLTVLGGEPAGTYTGSYAVTVAYN
;
A
#
# COMPACT_ATOMS: atom_id res chain seq x y z
N MET A 1 -11.06 -43.91 39.15
CA MET A 1 -12.46 -44.26 38.89
C MET A 1 -13.01 -43.24 37.91
N GLY A 2 -13.27 -43.52 36.64
CA GLY A 2 -13.93 -44.70 36.11
C GLY A 2 -15.44 -44.50 36.26
N GLU A 3 -16.12 -44.09 35.20
CA GLU A 3 -16.94 -45.00 34.39
C GLU A 3 -17.53 -44.30 33.16
N ILE A 4 -17.42 -45.02 32.05
CA ILE A 4 -18.06 -44.80 30.76
C ILE A 4 -19.23 -45.80 30.77
N PHE A 5 -20.49 -45.40 30.62
CA PHE A 5 -21.51 -46.34 30.10
C PHE A 5 -22.78 -45.71 29.52
N ARG A 6 -22.83 -45.74 28.18
CA ARG A 6 -23.89 -46.14 27.22
C ARG A 6 -25.39 -46.03 27.59
N LEU A 7 -26.08 -45.34 26.67
CA LEU A 7 -27.37 -45.62 25.97
C LEU A 7 -28.62 -46.13 26.73
N GLY A 8 -29.74 -45.42 26.52
CA GLY A 8 -31.09 -45.95 26.70
C GLY A 8 -32.09 -45.27 25.76
N ILE A 9 -32.52 -45.98 24.71
CA ILE A 9 -33.65 -45.64 23.83
C ILE A 9 -34.94 -46.15 24.50
N PRO A 10 -36.04 -45.37 24.60
CA PRO A 10 -37.37 -45.91 24.86
C PRO A 10 -38.25 -45.88 23.58
N THR A 11 -38.41 -47.02 22.89
CA THR A 11 -39.56 -47.95 22.92
C THR A 11 -40.84 -47.46 22.22
N MET A 12 -41.16 -48.10 21.09
CA MET A 12 -42.37 -47.93 20.28
C MET A 12 -43.65 -48.38 21.01
N LYS A 13 -44.78 -47.69 20.76
CA LYS A 13 -46.13 -48.16 21.07
C LYS A 13 -46.89 -48.47 19.77
N LYS A 14 -47.47 -49.67 19.77
CA LYS A 14 -47.98 -50.48 18.66
C LYS A 14 -49.33 -49.97 18.16
N PHE A 15 -49.56 -49.98 16.84
CA PHE A 15 -50.88 -50.27 16.27
C PHE A 15 -50.74 -51.13 15.01
N ALA A 16 -51.76 -51.94 14.80
CA ALA A 16 -51.73 -53.29 14.26
C ALA A 16 -51.48 -53.40 12.74
N VAL A 17 -50.84 -54.52 12.39
CA VAL A 17 -50.87 -55.14 11.06
C VAL A 17 -52.25 -55.76 10.84
N LEU A 18 -52.86 -55.52 9.68
CA LEU A 18 -53.91 -56.37 9.12
C LEU A 18 -53.57 -56.77 7.68
N SER A 19 -54.03 -57.95 7.32
CA SER A 19 -53.39 -58.94 6.45
C SER A 19 -53.51 -58.75 4.93
N ALA A 20 -52.48 -59.27 4.26
CA ALA A 20 -52.38 -59.88 2.93
C ALA A 20 -53.59 -59.84 1.96
N VAL A 21 -53.35 -59.21 0.81
CA VAL A 21 -53.75 -59.73 -0.51
C VAL A 21 -52.56 -59.60 -1.44
N ALA A 22 -51.99 -60.74 -1.86
CA ALA A 22 -51.00 -60.80 -2.91
C ALA A 22 -51.71 -60.78 -4.27
N LEU A 23 -51.87 -59.60 -4.84
CA LEU A 23 -51.88 -59.45 -6.30
C LEU A 23 -50.49 -58.98 -6.71
N THR A 24 -49.86 -59.73 -7.61
CA THR A 24 -48.61 -59.37 -8.27
C THR A 24 -48.80 -58.05 -9.02
N ALA A 25 -48.50 -56.95 -8.34
CA ALA A 25 -48.34 -55.66 -8.98
C ALA A 25 -47.10 -55.76 -9.89
N LEU A 26 -47.32 -55.81 -11.20
CA LEU A 26 -46.27 -55.50 -12.16
C LEU A 26 -45.76 -54.11 -11.76
N ALA A 27 -44.53 -54.04 -11.25
CA ALA A 27 -43.87 -52.80 -10.91
C ALA A 27 -43.71 -52.00 -12.20
N THR A 28 -44.65 -51.10 -12.46
CA THR A 28 -44.40 -50.02 -13.41
C THR A 28 -43.25 -49.21 -12.82
N PRO A 29 -42.17 -48.92 -13.57
CA PRO A 29 -41.20 -47.96 -13.09
C PRO A 29 -41.98 -46.67 -12.82
N ALA A 30 -41.97 -46.21 -11.58
CA ALA A 30 -42.50 -44.91 -11.22
C ALA A 30 -41.61 -43.87 -11.91
N PHE A 31 -41.98 -43.49 -13.12
CA PHE A 31 -41.38 -42.35 -13.77
C PHE A 31 -41.71 -41.14 -12.88
N ALA A 32 -40.68 -40.53 -12.27
CA ALA A 32 -40.84 -39.23 -11.64
C ALA A 32 -41.53 -38.31 -12.65
N ALA A 33 -42.62 -37.66 -12.24
CA ALA A 33 -43.37 -36.79 -13.13
C ALA A 33 -42.42 -35.71 -13.67
N PRO A 34 -42.40 -35.41 -14.98
CA PRO A 34 -41.62 -34.30 -15.50
C PRO A 34 -42.05 -33.01 -14.78
N GLY A 35 -41.09 -32.27 -14.21
CA GLY A 35 -41.36 -31.00 -13.50
C GLY A 35 -41.15 -31.00 -11.98
N ASP A 36 -40.50 -32.02 -11.40
CA ASP A 36 -40.01 -31.95 -10.02
C ASP A 36 -38.76 -31.05 -9.96
N SER A 37 -38.96 -29.77 -9.62
CA SER A 37 -37.90 -28.77 -9.47
C SER A 37 -37.96 -28.14 -8.09
N ASP A 38 -36.80 -28.07 -7.43
CA ASP A 38 -36.59 -27.34 -6.19
C ASP A 38 -35.57 -26.22 -6.44
N SER A 39 -35.78 -25.06 -5.83
CA SER A 39 -34.94 -23.89 -6.01
C SER A 39 -34.70 -23.19 -4.69
N ALA A 40 -33.45 -22.79 -4.47
CA ALA A 40 -33.05 -21.93 -3.37
C ALA A 40 -32.19 -20.78 -3.91
N ASP A 41 -32.38 -19.59 -3.35
CA ASP A 41 -31.60 -18.42 -3.74
C ASP A 41 -30.21 -18.44 -3.10
N GLY A 42 -29.22 -17.99 -3.87
CA GLY A 42 -27.88 -17.67 -3.36
C GLY A 42 -27.77 -16.20 -2.93
N ALA A 43 -26.72 -15.88 -2.18
CA ALA A 43 -26.38 -14.50 -1.82
C ALA A 43 -25.10 -14.03 -2.53
N ALA A 44 -25.04 -12.76 -2.91
CA ALA A 44 -23.86 -12.10 -3.48
C ALA A 44 -23.65 -10.72 -2.83
N THR A 45 -22.38 -10.33 -2.67
CA THR A 45 -21.99 -9.03 -2.07
C THR A 45 -20.84 -8.40 -2.86
N ALA A 46 -20.78 -7.07 -2.88
CA ALA A 46 -19.66 -6.30 -3.42
C ALA A 46 -19.37 -5.10 -2.51
N GLN A 47 -18.12 -4.61 -2.51
CA GLN A 47 -17.70 -3.40 -1.80
C GLN A 47 -17.00 -2.45 -2.77
N ILE A 48 -17.43 -1.19 -2.76
CA ILE A 48 -16.75 -0.08 -3.44
C ILE A 48 -15.95 0.68 -2.38
N VAL A 49 -14.75 1.13 -2.76
CA VAL A 49 -13.80 1.79 -1.86
C VAL A 49 -13.40 3.13 -2.44
N SER A 50 -13.06 4.09 -1.58
CA SER A 50 -12.57 5.38 -2.03
C SER A 50 -11.23 5.24 -2.78
N PRO A 51 -11.07 5.91 -3.95
CA PRO A 51 -9.80 5.93 -4.66
C PRO A 51 -8.67 6.49 -3.79
N ILE A 52 -7.45 5.96 -3.96
CA ILE A 52 -6.27 6.54 -3.34
C ILE A 52 -5.84 7.78 -4.12
N THR A 53 -5.60 8.88 -3.41
CA THR A 53 -5.16 10.15 -4.00
C THR A 53 -3.89 10.61 -3.30
N LEU A 54 -2.86 10.95 -4.08
CA LEU A 54 -1.64 11.58 -3.60
C LEU A 54 -1.70 13.08 -3.88
N THR A 55 -1.30 13.89 -2.92
CA THR A 55 -1.22 15.34 -3.06
C THR A 55 0.10 15.83 -2.51
N HIS A 56 0.79 16.66 -3.30
CA HIS A 56 2.00 17.35 -2.88
C HIS A 56 1.65 18.55 -1.99
N VAL A 57 2.37 18.75 -0.89
CA VAL A 57 2.13 19.89 0.00
C VAL A 57 2.77 21.14 -0.59
N ALA A 58 1.95 22.16 -0.86
CA ALA A 58 2.42 23.40 -1.47
C ALA A 58 3.58 24.04 -0.68
N GLY A 59 4.70 24.29 -1.36
CA GLY A 59 5.89 24.89 -0.77
C GLY A 59 6.83 23.91 -0.05
N ALA A 60 6.43 22.65 0.16
CA ALA A 60 7.35 21.61 0.58
C ALA A 60 8.18 21.15 -0.63
N VAL A 61 9.49 21.02 -0.45
CA VAL A 61 10.43 20.58 -1.49
C VAL A 61 11.56 19.81 -0.80
N LEU A 62 12.08 18.78 -1.47
CA LEU A 62 13.36 18.18 -1.09
C LEU A 62 14.47 19.17 -1.44
N ASP A 63 14.94 19.91 -0.44
CA ASP A 63 15.97 20.95 -0.57
C ASP A 63 17.28 20.46 0.06
N PHE A 64 18.33 20.38 -0.76
CA PHE A 64 19.69 20.00 -0.34
C PHE A 64 20.48 21.19 0.24
N GLY A 65 19.89 22.38 0.29
CA GLY A 65 20.45 23.56 0.90
C GLY A 65 21.48 24.29 0.04
N THR A 66 22.22 25.18 0.69
CA THR A 66 23.29 25.99 0.09
C THR A 66 24.64 25.48 0.56
N PHE A 67 25.51 25.12 -0.39
CA PHE A 67 26.79 24.47 -0.10
C PHE A 67 27.93 24.96 -1.00
N THR A 68 29.16 24.74 -0.54
CA THR A 68 30.35 24.79 -1.37
C THR A 68 30.79 23.36 -1.73
N THR A 69 31.54 23.21 -2.82
CA THR A 69 32.17 21.96 -3.25
C THR A 69 33.64 22.21 -3.63
N GLY A 70 34.49 21.19 -3.48
CA GLY A 70 35.87 21.17 -3.98
C GLY A 70 35.99 20.49 -5.34
N ASP A 71 37.18 20.01 -5.67
CA ASP A 71 37.48 19.34 -6.94
C ASP A 71 37.02 17.88 -6.99
N THR A 72 36.88 17.24 -5.82
CA THR A 72 36.53 15.80 -5.69
C THR A 72 35.05 15.59 -5.30
N GLY A 73 34.35 16.65 -4.93
CA GLY A 73 32.93 16.58 -4.55
C GLY A 73 32.67 15.80 -3.25
N GLY A 74 31.52 15.13 -3.18
CA GLY A 74 31.03 14.49 -1.97
C GLY A 74 29.52 14.24 -2.00
N THR A 75 28.88 14.30 -0.84
CA THR A 75 27.43 14.08 -0.74
C THR A 75 26.76 15.05 0.23
N ILE A 76 25.46 15.29 -0.02
CA ILE A 76 24.55 15.91 0.93
C ILE A 76 23.42 14.94 1.21
N VAL A 77 23.20 14.63 2.47
CA VAL A 77 22.08 13.79 2.93
C VAL A 77 21.09 14.66 3.66
N VAL A 78 19.84 14.67 3.19
CA VAL A 78 18.69 15.28 3.85
C VAL A 78 17.81 14.17 4.39
N THR A 79 17.67 14.12 5.71
CA THR A 79 16.81 13.13 6.36
C THR A 79 15.34 13.44 6.09
N ARG A 80 14.44 12.46 6.27
CA ARG A 80 12.99 12.70 6.23
C ARG A 80 12.48 13.71 7.28
N GLY A 81 13.29 14.03 8.30
CA GLY A 81 13.02 15.09 9.27
C GLY A 81 13.51 16.48 8.84
N GLY A 82 14.14 16.59 7.66
CA GLY A 82 14.65 17.85 7.10
C GLY A 82 16.09 18.18 7.50
N ALA A 83 16.72 17.45 8.42
CA ALA A 83 18.11 17.73 8.80
C ALA A 83 19.08 17.36 7.66
N GLY A 84 19.94 18.30 7.29
CA GLY A 84 21.02 18.15 6.31
C GLY A 84 22.37 17.79 6.92
N THR A 85 23.15 16.97 6.22
CA THR A 85 24.55 16.68 6.53
C THR A 85 25.36 16.58 5.25
N ALA A 86 26.62 17.01 5.27
CA ALA A 86 27.53 16.93 4.13
C ALA A 86 28.76 16.07 4.44
N SER A 87 29.36 15.51 3.38
CA SER A 87 30.61 14.73 3.46
C SER A 87 31.51 14.97 2.24
N GLY A 88 32.78 14.57 2.33
CA GLY A 88 33.77 14.83 1.29
C GLY A 88 34.27 16.27 1.32
N GLU A 89 34.44 16.88 0.16
CA GLU A 89 34.79 18.29 -0.01
C GLU A 89 33.55 19.20 -0.10
N VAL A 90 32.37 18.65 0.15
CA VAL A 90 31.12 19.39 0.22
C VAL A 90 30.92 19.92 1.65
N ALA A 91 30.58 21.20 1.76
CA ALA A 91 30.26 21.83 3.04
C ALA A 91 29.00 22.69 2.93
N LEU A 92 28.02 22.44 3.82
CA LEU A 92 26.85 23.29 3.99
C LEU A 92 27.28 24.64 4.57
N LEU A 93 26.78 25.74 4.01
CA LEU A 93 27.07 27.08 4.53
C LEU A 93 26.35 27.32 5.85
N GLN A 94 26.91 28.19 6.70
CA GLN A 94 26.19 28.68 7.86
C GLN A 94 24.90 29.41 7.42
N GLY A 95 23.78 29.01 8.01
CA GLY A 95 22.45 29.53 7.63
C GLY A 95 21.84 28.85 6.39
N SER A 96 22.47 27.80 5.85
CA SER A 96 21.83 26.91 4.89
C SER A 96 20.55 26.32 5.48
N LEU A 97 19.55 26.13 4.62
CA LEU A 97 18.27 25.53 4.97
C LEU A 97 18.07 24.28 4.12
N GLU A 98 18.15 23.12 4.77
CA GLU A 98 17.79 21.85 4.15
C GLU A 98 16.35 21.50 4.57
N ALA A 99 15.64 20.82 3.66
CA ALA A 99 14.25 20.47 3.90
C ALA A 99 13.87 19.15 3.24
N ALA A 100 13.03 18.38 3.93
CA ALA A 100 12.37 17.23 3.34
C ALA A 100 11.12 17.68 2.60
N ASP A 101 10.79 16.97 1.52
CA ASP A 101 9.53 17.16 0.82
C ASP A 101 8.37 16.55 1.63
N GLN A 102 7.13 16.98 1.35
CA GLN A 102 5.94 16.51 2.06
C GLN A 102 4.77 16.23 1.14
N PHE A 103 4.08 15.12 1.44
CA PHE A 103 2.91 14.66 0.72
C PHE A 103 1.81 14.23 1.68
N THR A 104 0.57 14.41 1.24
CA THR A 104 -0.62 13.87 1.90
C THR A 104 -1.29 12.83 1.01
N VAL A 105 -1.87 11.81 1.63
CA VAL A 105 -2.61 10.75 0.96
C VAL A 105 -4.01 10.69 1.53
N SER A 106 -5.01 10.57 0.67
CA SER A 106 -6.40 10.32 1.05
C SER A 106 -6.95 9.07 0.39
N GLY A 107 -7.87 8.37 1.05
CA GLY A 107 -8.47 7.14 0.56
C GLY A 107 -9.49 6.52 1.51
N ASP A 108 -9.67 5.21 1.43
CA ASP A 108 -10.60 4.44 2.26
C ASP A 108 -9.97 4.17 3.65
N ALA A 109 -10.70 4.53 4.70
CA ALA A 109 -10.20 4.51 6.07
C ALA A 109 -9.66 3.13 6.49
N GLY A 110 -8.51 3.11 7.17
CA GLY A 110 -7.87 1.89 7.66
C GLY A 110 -7.15 1.05 6.60
N ARG A 111 -7.19 1.41 5.32
CA ARG A 111 -6.44 0.66 4.28
C ARG A 111 -4.95 0.88 4.37
N ARG A 112 -4.20 -0.19 4.07
CA ARG A 112 -2.75 -0.14 3.88
C ARG A 112 -2.44 0.28 2.46
N PHE A 113 -1.35 1.03 2.32
CA PHE A 113 -0.81 1.43 1.03
C PHE A 113 0.71 1.46 1.08
N SER A 114 1.31 1.37 -0.09
CA SER A 114 2.74 1.48 -0.31
C SER A 114 3.10 2.77 -1.04
N ILE A 115 4.32 3.23 -0.78
CA ILE A 115 4.93 4.42 -1.37
C ILE A 115 6.16 3.96 -2.14
N THR A 116 6.26 4.41 -3.39
CA THR A 116 7.45 4.25 -4.22
C THR A 116 7.94 5.62 -4.67
N THR A 117 9.21 5.91 -4.44
CA THR A 117 9.89 7.13 -4.89
C THR A 117 10.97 6.79 -5.90
N GLY A 118 11.11 7.62 -6.93
CA GLY A 118 12.25 7.58 -7.85
C GLY A 118 13.44 8.40 -7.34
N GLY A 119 14.63 8.13 -7.87
CA GLY A 119 15.72 9.11 -7.86
C GLY A 119 15.48 10.23 -8.87
N GLY A 120 16.42 11.16 -8.95
CA GLY A 120 16.36 12.26 -9.91
C GLY A 120 17.72 12.90 -10.12
N SER A 121 17.71 14.06 -10.77
CA SER A 121 18.89 14.90 -10.90
C SER A 121 18.50 16.37 -10.83
N VAL A 122 19.38 17.20 -10.27
CA VAL A 122 19.28 18.65 -10.36
C VAL A 122 20.21 19.17 -11.46
N SER A 123 19.82 20.25 -12.13
CA SER A 123 20.53 20.87 -13.26
C SER A 123 20.59 22.38 -13.10
N ASN A 124 21.70 22.99 -13.51
CA ASN A 124 21.85 24.44 -13.55
C ASN A 124 21.14 25.10 -14.76
N GLY A 125 20.51 24.31 -15.64
CA GLY A 125 19.74 24.82 -16.77
C GLY A 125 20.56 25.54 -17.86
N ALA A 126 21.89 25.44 -17.82
CA ALA A 126 22.76 26.02 -18.85
C ALA A 126 22.62 25.29 -20.19
N ALA A 127 23.05 25.93 -21.29
CA ALA A 127 23.03 25.32 -22.63
C ALA A 127 23.82 24.00 -22.68
N THR A 128 24.91 23.92 -21.92
CA THR A 128 25.63 22.67 -21.61
C THR A 128 25.47 22.41 -20.11
N PRO A 129 24.43 21.68 -19.69
CA PRO A 129 24.05 21.61 -18.29
C PRO A 129 25.04 20.78 -17.49
N THR A 130 25.36 21.26 -16.30
CA THR A 130 25.96 20.44 -15.24
C THR A 130 24.83 19.82 -14.45
N THR A 131 24.89 18.52 -14.20
CA THR A 131 23.87 17.79 -13.46
C THR A 131 24.46 17.03 -12.28
N MET A 132 23.70 16.97 -11.19
CA MET A 132 24.03 16.17 -10.00
C MET A 132 22.88 15.22 -9.73
N ALA A 133 23.18 13.93 -9.58
CA ALA A 133 22.17 12.91 -9.32
C ALA A 133 21.82 12.85 -7.84
N PHE A 134 20.58 12.49 -7.53
CA PHE A 134 20.15 12.20 -6.17
C PHE A 134 19.27 10.96 -6.08
N THR A 135 19.30 10.31 -4.92
CA THR A 135 18.34 9.28 -4.51
C THR A 135 17.38 9.83 -3.47
N THR A 136 16.24 9.16 -3.30
CA THR A 136 15.21 9.55 -2.33
C THR A 136 15.07 8.51 -1.22
N ASP A 137 14.63 8.96 -0.05
CA ASP A 137 14.29 8.12 1.10
C ASP A 137 12.87 8.45 1.58
N ALA A 138 11.98 7.47 1.51
CA ALA A 138 10.63 7.55 2.02
C ALA A 138 10.28 6.25 2.77
N ARG A 139 9.42 6.33 3.78
CA ARG A 139 8.92 5.14 4.46
C ARG A 139 7.96 4.41 3.51
N ALA A 140 8.31 3.19 3.12
CA ALA A 140 7.59 2.48 2.05
C ALA A 140 6.14 2.09 2.39
N ASN A 141 5.77 1.90 3.66
CA ASN A 141 4.46 1.34 4.03
C ASN A 141 3.75 2.18 5.08
N HIS A 142 2.47 2.46 4.82
CA HIS A 142 1.60 3.29 5.63
C HIS A 142 0.20 2.68 5.76
N THR A 143 -0.61 3.25 6.66
CA THR A 143 -2.03 2.93 6.84
C THR A 143 -2.78 4.24 6.93
N LEU A 144 -3.86 4.37 6.18
CA LEU A 144 -4.77 5.50 6.29
C LEU A 144 -5.46 5.46 7.65
N ASP A 145 -5.57 6.60 8.30
CA ASP A 145 -6.24 6.72 9.58
C ASP A 145 -7.77 6.49 9.47
N THR A 146 -8.48 6.71 10.57
CA THR A 146 -9.95 6.56 10.62
C THR A 146 -10.71 7.56 9.76
N ALA A 147 -10.08 8.66 9.36
CA ALA A 147 -10.62 9.64 8.43
C ALA A 147 -10.21 9.37 6.97
N GLY A 148 -9.44 8.30 6.72
CA GLY A 148 -8.94 7.99 5.38
C GLY A 148 -7.75 8.85 4.98
N ALA A 149 -6.98 9.40 5.94
CA ALA A 149 -5.86 10.29 5.69
C ALA A 149 -4.52 9.71 6.16
N ALA A 150 -3.44 10.12 5.49
CA ALA A 150 -2.06 9.93 5.94
C ALA A 150 -1.17 11.06 5.41
N SER A 151 -0.01 11.25 6.03
CA SER A 151 1.07 12.09 5.50
C SER A 151 2.40 11.37 5.59
N PHE A 152 3.33 11.78 4.73
CA PHE A 152 4.70 11.31 4.76
C PHE A 152 5.66 12.35 4.18
N SER A 153 6.92 12.21 4.55
CA SER A 153 8.01 13.08 4.08
C SER A 153 9.01 12.28 3.27
N VAL A 154 9.66 12.95 2.32
CA VAL A 154 10.71 12.39 1.46
C VAL A 154 12.01 13.14 1.71
N GLY A 155 13.02 12.42 2.20
CA GLY A 155 14.40 12.87 2.24
C GLY A 155 15.16 12.40 1.00
N GLY A 156 16.47 12.59 0.99
CA GLY A 156 17.30 12.10 -0.11
C GLY A 156 18.78 12.34 0.07
N THR A 157 19.55 11.83 -0.88
CA THR A 157 21.00 12.01 -0.93
C THR A 157 21.40 12.56 -2.29
N LEU A 158 21.98 13.75 -2.33
CA LEU A 158 22.58 14.35 -3.50
C LEU A 158 24.05 13.92 -3.60
N THR A 159 24.46 13.49 -4.79
CA THR A 159 25.86 13.22 -5.13
C THR A 159 26.42 14.42 -5.89
N VAL A 160 27.46 15.02 -5.32
CA VAL A 160 28.20 16.15 -5.90
C VAL A 160 29.52 15.60 -6.45
N LEU A 161 29.82 15.88 -7.71
CA LEU A 161 30.99 15.35 -8.41
C LEU A 161 32.27 16.17 -8.15
N GLY A 162 32.13 17.45 -7.85
CA GLY A 162 33.24 18.39 -7.71
C GLY A 162 33.43 19.27 -8.94
N GLY A 163 33.89 20.50 -8.72
CA GLY A 163 34.13 21.48 -9.77
C GLY A 163 32.86 22.06 -10.42
N GLU A 164 31.67 21.79 -9.86
CA GLU A 164 30.44 22.38 -10.36
C GLU A 164 30.47 23.92 -10.24
N PRO A 165 30.06 24.65 -11.30
CA PRO A 165 29.98 26.10 -11.23
C PRO A 165 28.93 26.56 -10.22
N ALA A 166 29.20 27.66 -9.53
CA ALA A 166 28.24 28.27 -8.62
C ALA A 166 26.94 28.65 -9.35
N GLY A 167 25.80 28.30 -8.79
CA GLY A 167 24.49 28.59 -9.35
C GLY A 167 23.38 27.80 -8.67
N THR A 168 22.14 28.07 -9.08
CA THR A 168 20.98 27.31 -8.63
C THR A 168 20.80 26.06 -9.48
N TYR A 169 20.66 24.92 -8.82
CA TYR A 169 20.39 23.65 -9.47
C TYR A 169 18.97 23.21 -9.12
N THR A 170 18.15 22.92 -10.13
CA THR A 170 16.75 22.51 -9.93
C THR A 170 16.47 21.18 -10.61
N GLY A 171 15.55 20.41 -10.05
CA GLY A 171 15.19 19.08 -10.55
C GLY A 171 13.85 18.63 -9.99
N SER A 172 13.46 17.42 -10.38
CA SER A 172 12.23 16.78 -9.90
C SER A 172 12.43 15.27 -9.81
N TYR A 173 11.59 14.61 -9.02
CA TYR A 173 11.50 13.15 -8.93
C TYR A 173 10.03 12.73 -8.88
N ALA A 174 9.74 11.47 -9.17
CA ALA A 174 8.38 10.93 -9.16
C ALA A 174 8.07 10.23 -7.85
N VAL A 175 6.80 10.33 -7.42
CA VAL A 175 6.25 9.64 -6.26
C VAL A 175 4.94 8.96 -6.65
N THR A 176 4.79 7.69 -6.25
CA THR A 176 3.60 6.89 -6.50
C THR A 176 3.12 6.27 -5.20
N VAL A 177 1.80 6.20 -5.04
CA VAL A 177 1.13 5.45 -3.98
C VAL A 177 0.18 4.41 -4.57
N ALA A 178 0.06 3.27 -3.92
CA ALA A 178 -0.86 2.20 -4.31
C ALA A 178 -1.39 1.48 -3.08
N TYR A 179 -2.68 1.13 -3.08
CA TYR A 179 -3.20 0.20 -2.06
C TYR A 179 -2.47 -1.15 -2.15
N ASN A 180 -2.29 -1.78 -0.98
CA ASN A 180 -1.71 -3.11 -0.86
C ASN A 180 -2.76 -4.21 -1.01
#